data_AF-A0AAD7CGP5-F1
#
_entry.id   AF-A0AAD7CGP5-F1
#
_cell.length_a   1.000
_cell.length_b   1.000
_cell.length_c   1.000
_cell.angle_alpha   90.00
_cell.angle_beta   90.00
_cell.angle_gamma   90.00
#
_symmetry.space_group_name_H-M   'P 1'
#
loop_
_entity.id
_entity.type
_entity.pdbx_description
1 polymer ?
#
loop_
_entity_poly.entity_id
_entity_poly.type
_entity_poly.pdbx_seq_one_letter_code
_entity_poly.pdbx_strand_id
1 'polypeptide(L)'
;MSPALGPDWARLFTSFDRVPFAAASIGQVRIAAAQFPNIASSIARDLGYISLLLTAGRLLPKGLFLERTMQVMKAEFADECDYTCEAGFLHAFGDHLGGDARLTVPGVWDGSTERVLVMEHGAPGPARPRQGASSL
;
A
#
# COMPACT_ATOMS: atom_id res chain seq x y z
N MET A 1 7.98 9.01 -8.47
CA MET A 1 8.02 8.40 -9.81
C MET A 1 9.44 8.34 -10.35
N SER A 2 10.08 9.43 -10.78
CA SER A 2 11.43 9.37 -11.38
C SER A 2 12.52 8.68 -10.55
N PRO A 3 12.60 8.85 -9.21
CA PRO A 3 13.61 8.14 -8.41
C PRO A 3 13.41 6.62 -8.34
N ALA A 4 12.20 6.13 -8.59
CA ALA A 4 11.85 4.72 -8.48
C ALA A 4 11.75 4.03 -9.84
N LEU A 5 11.20 4.72 -10.85
CA LEU A 5 10.94 4.18 -12.19
C LEU A 5 11.86 4.77 -13.28
N GLY A 6 12.82 5.62 -12.92
CA GLY A 6 13.72 6.29 -13.85
C GLY A 6 13.16 7.60 -14.45
N PRO A 7 14.01 8.39 -15.14
CA PRO A 7 13.64 9.72 -15.64
C PRO A 7 12.51 9.68 -16.68
N ASP A 8 12.46 8.62 -17.49
CA ASP A 8 11.47 8.42 -18.57
C ASP A 8 10.23 7.62 -18.13
N TRP A 9 9.95 7.56 -16.83
CA TRP A 9 8.85 6.75 -16.26
C TRP A 9 7.50 6.98 -16.93
N ALA A 10 7.24 8.19 -17.43
CA ALA A 10 5.98 8.53 -18.08
C ALA A 10 5.72 7.69 -19.34
N ARG A 11 6.77 7.16 -19.99
CA ARG A 11 6.66 6.28 -21.17
C ARG A 11 6.17 4.87 -20.82
N LEU A 12 6.20 4.50 -19.54
CA LEU A 12 5.70 3.21 -19.05
C LEU A 12 4.17 3.16 -18.98
N PHE A 13 3.49 4.30 -19.13
CA PHE A 13 2.03 4.41 -19.01
C PHE A 13 1.43 5.00 -20.30
N THR A 14 0.34 4.40 -20.80
CA THR A 14 -0.42 4.97 -21.93
C THR A 14 -1.08 6.31 -21.55
N SER A 15 -1.56 6.40 -20.31
CA SER A 15 -2.04 7.62 -19.68
C SER A 15 -1.76 7.56 -18.18
N PHE A 16 -1.50 8.71 -17.55
CA PHE A 16 -1.23 8.79 -16.13
C PHE A 16 -1.94 10.01 -15.54
N ASP A 17 -2.92 9.77 -14.67
CA ASP A 17 -3.61 10.85 -13.97
C ASP A 17 -2.71 11.44 -12.87
N ARG A 18 -2.60 12.78 -12.91
CA ARG A 18 -1.83 13.55 -11.94
C ARG A 18 -2.63 13.86 -10.67
N VAL A 19 -3.92 13.59 -10.64
CA VAL A 19 -4.76 13.72 -9.44
C VAL A 19 -4.85 12.35 -8.74
N PRO A 20 -4.50 12.25 -7.46
CA PRO A 20 -4.72 11.02 -6.70
C PRO A 20 -6.23 10.81 -6.48
N PHE A 21 -6.70 9.57 -6.61
CA PHE A 21 -8.12 9.25 -6.41
C PHE A 21 -8.40 8.68 -5.01
N ALA A 22 -7.37 8.19 -4.31
CA ALA A 22 -7.46 7.74 -2.92
C ALA A 22 -6.14 7.97 -2.17
N ALA A 23 -6.19 7.88 -0.84
CA ALA A 23 -5.02 7.89 0.04
C ALA A 23 -4.79 6.49 0.62
N ALA A 24 -3.52 6.12 0.80
CA ALA A 24 -3.08 4.91 1.49
C ALA A 24 -2.18 5.33 2.66
N SER A 25 -1.93 4.43 3.63
CA SER A 25 -1.27 4.75 4.92
C SER A 25 -0.16 5.82 4.81
N ILE A 26 0.91 5.51 4.07
CA ILE A 26 2.08 6.38 3.88
C ILE A 26 2.23 6.93 2.46
N GLY A 27 1.15 6.92 1.68
CA GLY A 27 1.21 7.23 0.25
C GLY A 27 -0.11 7.71 -0.34
N GLN A 28 -0.07 7.92 -1.66
CA GLN A 28 -1.26 8.27 -2.43
C GLN A 28 -1.52 7.20 -3.48
N VAL A 29 -2.79 6.91 -3.71
CA VAL A 29 -3.23 5.95 -4.72
C VAL A 29 -3.61 6.71 -5.99
N ARG A 30 -2.92 6.36 -7.06
CA ARG A 30 -3.32 6.59 -8.44
C ARG A 30 -3.48 5.21 -9.08
N ILE A 31 -3.57 5.15 -10.40
CA ILE A 31 -3.34 3.89 -11.14
C ILE A 31 -1.98 3.23 -10.72
N ALA A 32 -1.08 4.02 -10.11
CA ALA A 32 0.06 3.56 -9.33
C ALA A 32 0.03 4.14 -7.90
N ALA A 33 0.29 3.31 -6.88
CA ALA A 33 0.55 3.78 -5.52
C ALA A 33 2.02 4.23 -5.39
N ALA A 34 2.23 5.42 -4.83
CA ALA A 34 3.55 5.99 -4.67
C ALA A 34 3.74 6.53 -3.25
N GLN A 35 4.86 6.20 -2.64
CA GLN A 35 5.22 6.74 -1.33
C GLN A 35 5.50 8.23 -1.39
N PHE A 36 5.28 8.92 -0.26
CA PHE A 36 5.80 10.27 -0.10
C PHE A 36 7.33 10.28 -0.12
N PRO A 37 7.95 11.32 -0.70
CA PRO A 37 9.40 11.45 -0.67
C PRO A 37 9.89 11.49 0.79
N ASN A 38 10.98 10.78 1.06
CA ASN A 38 11.67 10.73 2.36
C ASN A 38 10.89 10.13 3.53
N ILE A 39 9.74 9.48 3.30
CA ILE A 39 8.92 8.91 4.38
C ILE A 39 9.68 7.90 5.25
N ALA A 40 10.42 6.98 4.61
CA ALA A 40 11.29 6.01 5.29
C ALA A 40 12.28 6.68 6.27
N SER A 41 12.83 7.85 5.88
CA SER A 41 13.79 8.60 6.69
C SER A 41 13.15 9.51 7.74
N SER A 42 11.88 9.89 7.58
CA SER A 42 11.18 10.76 8.55
C SER A 42 10.61 9.98 9.73
N ILE A 43 10.26 8.70 9.56
CA ILE A 43 9.69 7.84 10.61
C ILE A 43 10.49 7.90 11.92
N ALA A 44 11.82 7.80 11.85
CA ALA A 44 12.66 7.84 13.06
C ALA A 44 12.58 9.19 13.79
N ARG A 45 12.44 10.30 13.05
CA ARG A 45 12.26 11.63 13.63
C ARG A 45 10.87 11.80 14.22
N ASP A 46 9.84 11.34 13.51
CA ASP A 46 8.44 11.46 13.93
C ASP A 46 8.20 10.66 15.22
N LEU A 47 8.70 9.42 15.29
CA LEU A 47 8.68 8.61 16.51
C LEU A 47 9.46 9.26 17.66
N GLY A 48 10.60 9.90 17.36
CA GLY A 48 11.37 10.66 18.35
C GLY A 48 10.58 11.82 18.95
N TYR A 49 9.87 12.59 18.12
CA TYR A 49 9.03 13.70 18.59
C TYR A 49 7.82 13.21 19.40
N ILE A 50 7.17 12.12 18.97
CA ILE A 50 6.07 11.51 19.72
C ILE A 50 6.56 11.07 21.11
N SER A 51 7.71 10.38 21.17
CA SER A 51 8.29 9.94 22.44
C SER A 51 8.57 11.11 23.38
N LEU A 52 9.16 12.19 22.86
CA LEU A 52 9.42 13.40 23.64
C LEU A 52 8.12 14.02 24.17
N LEU A 53 7.10 14.17 23.33
CA LEU A 53 5.83 14.78 23.70
C LEU A 53 5.07 13.95 24.74
N LEU A 54 5.02 12.63 24.59
CA LEU A 54 4.37 11.73 25.55
C LEU A 54 5.07 11.75 26.91
N THR A 55 6.40 11.82 26.91
CA THR A 55 7.22 11.82 28.12
C THR A 55 7.15 13.18 28.83
N ALA A 56 7.39 14.28 28.12
CA ALA A 56 7.37 15.63 28.68
C ALA A 56 5.96 16.05 29.11
N GLY A 57 4.93 15.67 28.34
CA GLY A 57 3.54 15.96 28.64
C GLY A 57 2.92 15.08 29.73
N ARG A 58 3.63 14.03 30.20
CA ARG A 58 3.09 13.01 31.12
C ARG A 58 1.77 12.39 30.64
N LEU A 59 1.61 12.30 29.31
CA LEU A 59 0.42 11.75 28.65
C LEU A 59 0.51 10.25 28.42
N LEU A 60 1.55 9.60 28.97
CA LEU A 60 1.77 8.18 28.80
C LEU A 60 0.69 7.36 29.55
N PRO A 61 -0.09 6.52 28.85
CA PRO A 61 -1.05 5.64 29.51
C PRO A 61 -0.36 4.69 30.49
N LYS A 62 -0.99 4.41 31.63
CA LYS A 62 -0.46 3.44 32.59
C LYS A 62 -0.36 2.06 31.94
N GLY A 63 0.82 1.43 32.04
CA GLY A 63 1.08 0.11 31.46
C GLY A 63 1.61 0.13 30.02
N LEU A 64 1.78 1.30 29.40
CA LEU A 64 2.43 1.40 28.09
C LEU A 64 3.95 1.37 28.24
N PHE A 65 4.61 0.37 27.66
CA PHE A 65 6.06 0.29 27.55
C PHE A 65 6.51 1.07 26.32
N LEU A 66 6.75 2.37 26.48
CA LEU A 66 6.98 3.31 25.37
C LEU A 66 8.08 2.84 24.42
N GLU A 67 9.21 2.38 24.94
CA GLU A 67 10.35 1.91 24.13
C GLU A 67 9.96 0.73 23.24
N ARG A 68 9.24 -0.26 23.80
CA ARG A 68 8.77 -1.43 23.04
C ARG A 68 7.74 -1.01 22.00
N THR A 69 6.81 -0.13 22.34
CA THR A 69 5.82 0.40 21.41
C THR A 69 6.49 1.12 20.23
N MET A 70 7.49 1.96 20.50
CA MET A 70 8.23 2.66 19.45
C MET A 70 9.02 1.68 18.56
N GLN A 71 9.59 0.62 19.12
CA GLN A 71 10.27 -0.42 18.35
C GLN A 71 9.31 -1.15 17.40
N VAL A 72 8.14 -1.54 17.88
CA VAL A 72 7.12 -2.20 17.05
C VAL A 72 6.64 -1.24 15.97
N MET A 73 6.26 -0.01 16.32
CA MET A 73 5.83 0.99 15.32
C MET A 73 6.89 1.21 14.23
N LYS A 74 8.18 1.28 14.61
CA LYS A 74 9.26 1.43 13.64
C LYS A 74 9.35 0.24 12.68
N ALA A 75 9.15 -0.98 13.17
CA ALA A 75 9.15 -2.17 12.35
C ALA A 75 7.95 -2.18 11.40
N GLU A 76 6.74 -1.95 11.90
CA GLU A 76 5.52 -1.88 11.08
C GLU A 76 5.63 -0.81 9.98
N PHE A 77 6.13 0.39 10.30
CA PHE A 77 6.33 1.42 9.29
C PHE A 77 7.45 1.10 8.28
N ALA A 78 8.46 0.32 8.69
CA ALA A 78 9.47 -0.15 7.74
C ALA A 78 8.87 -1.14 6.76
N ASP A 79 8.00 -2.03 7.23
CA ASP A 79 7.29 -2.99 6.39
C ASP A 79 6.34 -2.26 5.40
N GLU A 80 5.67 -1.19 5.83
CA GLU A 80 4.85 -0.35 4.94
C GLU A 80 5.68 0.39 3.86
N CYS A 81 7.00 0.54 4.06
CA CYS A 81 7.89 1.18 3.10
C CYS A 81 8.40 0.24 2.00
N ASP A 82 8.08 -1.05 2.04
CA ASP A 82 8.48 -2.02 1.01
C ASP A 82 7.28 -2.57 0.24
N TYR A 83 6.95 -1.93 -0.87
CA TYR A 83 5.88 -2.38 -1.76
C TYR A 83 6.19 -3.68 -2.52
N THR A 84 7.43 -4.19 -2.51
CA THR A 84 7.69 -5.52 -3.10
C THR A 84 7.11 -6.64 -2.23
N CYS A 85 7.09 -6.44 -0.91
CA CYS A 85 6.43 -7.33 0.03
C CYS A 85 4.90 -7.35 -0.24
N GLU A 86 4.28 -6.18 -0.37
CA GLU A 86 2.86 -6.04 -0.71
C GLU A 86 2.52 -6.68 -2.06
N ALA A 87 3.34 -6.46 -3.09
CA ALA A 87 3.21 -7.14 -4.39
C ALA A 87 3.23 -8.67 -4.24
N GLY A 88 4.17 -9.20 -3.45
CA GLY A 88 4.26 -10.63 -3.15
C GLY A 88 3.00 -11.18 -2.48
N PHE A 89 2.42 -10.43 -1.53
CA PHE A 89 1.14 -10.80 -0.91
C PHE A 89 -0.02 -10.79 -1.89
N LEU A 90 -0.10 -9.82 -2.80
CA LEU A 90 -1.13 -9.79 -3.84
C LEU A 90 -1.06 -11.02 -4.75
N HIS A 91 0.14 -11.42 -5.18
CA HIS A 91 0.33 -12.64 -5.96
C HIS A 91 -0.12 -13.88 -5.18
N ALA A 92 0.38 -14.05 -3.95
CA ALA A 92 0.04 -15.20 -3.11
C ALA A 92 -1.46 -15.29 -2.81
N PHE A 93 -2.11 -14.15 -2.59
CA PHE A 93 -3.54 -14.08 -2.32
C PHE A 93 -4.37 -14.40 -3.58
N GLY A 94 -3.93 -13.92 -4.75
CA GLY A 94 -4.53 -14.28 -6.04
C GLY A 94 -4.49 -15.78 -6.30
N ASP A 95 -3.34 -16.42 -6.05
CA ASP A 95 -3.17 -17.88 -6.18
C ASP A 95 -4.06 -18.66 -5.22
N HIS A 96 -4.17 -18.21 -3.96
CA HIS A 96 -5.00 -18.87 -2.95
C HIS A 96 -6.51 -18.77 -3.20
N LEU A 97 -6.96 -17.70 -3.86
CA LEU A 97 -8.37 -17.45 -4.11
C LEU A 97 -9.00 -18.41 -5.13
N GLY A 98 -8.18 -19.13 -5.90
CA GLY A 98 -8.63 -20.23 -6.77
C GLY A 98 -9.70 -19.82 -7.79
N GLY A 99 -9.81 -18.53 -8.12
CA GLY A 99 -10.80 -18.01 -9.07
C GLY A 99 -12.23 -17.87 -8.52
N ASP A 100 -12.42 -17.64 -7.22
CA ASP A 100 -13.74 -17.29 -6.67
C ASP A 100 -14.34 -16.06 -7.37
N ALA A 101 -15.43 -16.26 -8.12
CA ALA A 101 -16.06 -15.22 -8.93
C ALA A 101 -16.64 -14.03 -8.13
N ARG A 102 -16.68 -14.12 -6.80
CA ARG A 102 -17.14 -13.03 -5.92
C ARG A 102 -16.03 -12.05 -5.54
N LEU A 103 -14.78 -12.46 -5.71
CA LEU A 103 -13.60 -11.71 -5.27
C LEU A 103 -12.66 -11.54 -6.46
N THR A 104 -11.96 -10.42 -6.49
CA THR A 104 -10.96 -10.16 -7.53
C THR A 104 -9.76 -9.52 -6.86
N VAL A 105 -8.59 -10.08 -7.14
CA VAL A 105 -7.31 -9.51 -6.74
C VAL A 105 -6.75 -8.82 -7.98
N PRO A 106 -6.39 -7.53 -7.91
CA PRO A 106 -5.80 -6.86 -9.06
C PRO A 106 -4.45 -7.47 -9.39
N GLY A 107 -4.15 -7.64 -10.69
CA GLY A 107 -2.80 -7.99 -11.11
C GLY A 107 -1.78 -6.92 -10.73
N VAL A 108 -0.55 -7.33 -10.44
CA VAL A 108 0.58 -6.42 -10.18
C VAL A 108 1.46 -6.37 -11.42
N TRP A 109 1.90 -5.18 -11.81
CA TRP A 109 2.84 -5.02 -12.92
C TRP A 109 4.27 -5.36 -12.47
N ASP A 110 4.98 -6.18 -13.25
CA ASP A 110 6.36 -6.63 -12.96
C ASP A 110 7.38 -5.49 -12.82
N GLY A 111 7.09 -4.32 -13.39
CA GLY A 111 7.93 -3.11 -13.24
C GLY A 111 7.70 -2.37 -11.92
N SER A 112 6.89 -2.90 -11.00
CA SER A 112 6.72 -2.36 -9.66
C SER A 112 8.04 -2.46 -8.88
N THR A 113 8.20 -1.55 -7.92
CA THR A 113 9.43 -1.37 -7.14
C THR A 113 9.06 -1.20 -5.67
N GLU A 114 10.07 -1.23 -4.79
CA GLU A 114 9.93 -0.96 -3.35
C GLU A 114 9.11 0.31 -3.04
N ARG A 115 9.15 1.32 -3.92
CA ARG A 115 8.55 2.65 -3.67
C ARG A 115 7.35 2.99 -4.56
N VAL A 116 7.10 2.16 -5.57
CA VAL A 116 6.00 2.34 -6.52
C VAL A 116 5.37 1.00 -6.84
N LEU A 117 4.11 0.83 -6.43
CA LEU A 117 3.29 -0.34 -6.74
C LEU A 117 2.29 0.03 -7.84
N VAL A 118 2.30 -0.71 -8.95
CA VAL A 118 1.35 -0.50 -10.05
C VAL A 118 0.46 -1.73 -10.15
N MET A 119 -0.86 -1.50 -10.09
CA MET A 119 -1.86 -2.56 -10.08
C MET A 119 -2.88 -2.35 -11.20
N GLU A 120 -3.52 -3.44 -11.61
CA GLU A 120 -4.67 -3.38 -12.50
C GLU A 120 -5.80 -2.56 -11.86
N HIS A 121 -6.33 -1.61 -12.61
CA HIS A 121 -7.47 -0.83 -12.18
C HIS A 121 -8.75 -1.65 -12.38
N GLY A 122 -9.29 -2.22 -11.29
CA GLY A 122 -10.58 -2.89 -11.30
C GLY A 122 -11.72 -1.88 -11.52
N ALA A 123 -12.37 -1.92 -12.67
CA ALA A 123 -13.77 -1.48 -12.72
C ALA A 123 -14.61 -2.63 -12.15
N PRO A 124 -15.41 -2.43 -11.09
CA PRO A 124 -16.38 -3.43 -10.67
C PRO A 124 -17.46 -3.50 -11.77
N GLY A 125 -17.34 -4.46 -12.68
CA GLY A 125 -18.49 -4.88 -13.48
C GLY A 125 -19.49 -5.57 -12.55
N PRO A 126 -20.81 -5.33 -12.65
CA PRO A 126 -21.78 -5.98 -11.79
C PRO A 126 -21.64 -7.49 -11.95
N ALA A 127 -21.50 -8.20 -10.83
CA ALA A 127 -21.46 -9.66 -10.79
C ALA A 127 -22.66 -10.20 -11.60
N ARG A 128 -22.41 -10.70 -12.81
CA ARG A 128 -23.47 -11.35 -13.59
C ARG A 128 -23.78 -12.66 -12.89
N PRO A 129 -25.05 -12.91 -12.50
CA PRO A 129 -25.41 -14.21 -11.96
C PRO A 129 -25.12 -15.29 -13.01
N ARG A 130 -24.61 -16.44 -12.56
CA ARG A 130 -24.58 -17.66 -13.38
C ARG A 130 -26.02 -17.99 -13.77
N GLN A 131 -26.41 -17.67 -15.00
CA GLN A 131 -27.62 -18.25 -15.58
C GLN A 131 -27.34 -19.72 -15.89
N GLY A 132 -27.85 -20.55 -15.00
CA GLY A 132 -28.00 -21.99 -15.15
C GLY A 132 -29.21 -22.42 -14.35
N ALA A 133 -30.39 -21.89 -14.66
CA ALA A 133 -31.65 -22.52 -14.31
C ALA A 133 -32.21 -23.14 -15.60
N SER A 134 -32.00 -24.44 -15.74
CA SER A 134 -32.57 -25.27 -16.80
C SER A 134 -34.10 -25.23 -16.74
N SER A 135 -34.71 -25.24 -17.93
CA SER A 135 -36.05 -25.78 -18.26
C SER A 135 -37.27 -25.27 -17.48
N LEU A 136 -38.09 -24.44 -18.15
CA LEU A 136 -39.46 -24.75 -18.59
C LEU A 136 -39.78 -23.95 -19.85
#